data_AF-A0A7X1PDQ1-F1
#
_entry.id   AF-A0A7X1PDQ1-F1
#
_cell.length_a   1.000
_cell.length_b   1.000
_cell.length_c   1.000
_cell.angle_alpha   90.00
_cell.angle_beta   90.00
_cell.angle_gamma   90.00
#
_symmetry.space_group_name_H-M   'P 1'
#
loop_
_entity.id
_entity.type
_entity.pdbx_description
1 polymer ?
#
loop_
_entity_poly.entity_id
_entity_poly.type
_entity_poly.pdbx_seq_one_letter_code
_entity_poly.pdbx_strand_id
1 'polypeptide(L)' 'MAGDKVEDNLNPIGRIFSAASVLVCTPHAIAEGGKALRTIATDTELGAVFSDAGYGFFRRATETSTNRIFEAKP' A
#
# COMPACT_ATOMS: atom_id res chain seq x y z
N MET A 1 -10.93 -3.62 4.11
CA MET A 1 -10.26 -4.60 3.23
C MET A 1 -9.01 -3.95 2.67
N ALA A 2 -8.04 -4.74 2.21
CA ALA A 2 -6.83 -4.25 1.56
C ALA A 2 -6.77 -4.71 0.10
N GLY A 3 -7.83 -4.38 -0.65
CA GLY A 3 -7.96 -4.79 -2.04
C GLY A 3 -6.95 -4.07 -2.93
N ASP A 4 -6.52 -4.75 -3.99
CA ASP A 4 -5.56 -4.18 -4.95
C ASP A 4 -6.25 -3.18 -5.90
N LYS A 5 -7.55 -3.35 -6.13
CA LYS A 5 -8.37 -2.44 -6.94
C LYS A 5 -9.17 -1.49 -6.05
N VAL A 6 -9.57 -0.35 -6.59
CA VAL A 6 -10.32 0.66 -5.84
C VAL A 6 -11.69 0.10 -5.42
N GLU A 7 -12.35 -0.64 -6.30
CA GLU A 7 -13.70 -1.15 -6.10
C GLU A 7 -13.78 -2.11 -4.90
N ASP A 8 -12.73 -2.90 -4.69
CA ASP A 8 -12.59 -3.84 -3.57
C ASP A 8 -12.55 -3.12 -2.20
N ASN A 9 -12.26 -1.82 -2.21
CA ASN A 9 -12.11 -0.98 -1.02
C ASN A 9 -13.32 -0.07 -0.77
N LEU A 10 -14.37 -0.13 -1.61
CA LEU A 10 -15.61 0.64 -1.45
C LEU A 10 -16.52 0.03 -0.35
N ASN A 11 -15.99 -0.06 0.85
CA ASN A 11 -16.64 -0.57 2.05
C ASN A 11 -16.31 0.32 3.27
N PRO A 12 -17.01 0.19 4.40
CA PRO A 12 -16.78 1.05 5.57
C PRO A 12 -15.33 1.07 6.06
N ILE A 13 -14.64 -0.07 6.02
CA ILE A 13 -13.22 -0.14 6.42
C ILE A 13 -12.33 0.65 5.47
N GLY A 14 -12.51 0.48 4.15
CA GLY A 14 -11.75 1.22 3.16
C GLY A 14 -11.99 2.74 3.23
N ARG A 15 -13.22 3.17 3.55
CA ARG A 15 -13.54 4.58 3.80
C ARG A 15 -12.78 5.15 5.00
N ILE A 16 -12.72 4.41 6.12
CA ILE A 16 -11.97 4.82 7.31
C ILE A 16 -10.48 4.95 7.00
N PHE A 17 -9.88 3.97 6.34
CA PHE A 17 -8.46 4.04 5.97
C PHE A 17 -8.16 5.16 4.98
N SER A 18 -9.05 5.41 4.03
CA SER A 18 -8.90 6.53 3.08
C SER A 18 -8.91 7.87 3.80
N ALA A 19 -9.84 8.08 4.73
CA ALA A 19 -9.88 9.28 5.55
C ALA A 19 -8.62 9.45 6.41
N ALA A 20 -8.16 8.37 7.06
CA ALA A 20 -6.93 8.40 7.87
C ALA A 20 -5.69 8.69 7.00
N SER A 21 -5.58 8.09 5.82
CA SER A 21 -4.48 8.33 4.89
C SER A 21 -4.42 9.79 4.46
N VAL A 22 -5.54 10.36 4.03
CA VAL A 22 -5.62 11.75 3.54
C VAL A 22 -5.29 12.75 4.65
N LEU A 23 -5.71 12.48 5.89
CA LEU A 23 -5.55 13.41 7.00
C LEU A 23 -4.26 13.22 7.80
N VAL A 24 -3.60 12.06 7.71
CA VAL A 24 -2.45 11.71 8.56
C VAL A 24 -1.24 11.24 7.73
N CYS A 25 -1.34 10.09 7.07
CA CYS A 25 -0.16 9.43 6.48
C CYS A 25 0.39 10.19 5.26
N THR A 26 -0.47 10.62 4.35
CA THR A 26 -0.09 11.35 3.14
C THR A 26 0.56 12.71 3.45
N PRO A 27 -0.03 13.59 4.29
CA PRO A 27 0.61 14.87 4.62
C PRO A 27 1.94 14.67 5.36
N HIS A 28 2.06 13.66 6.22
CA HIS A 28 3.31 13.33 6.89
C HIS A 28 4.40 12.92 5.90
N ALA A 29 4.10 12.00 4.96
CA ALA A 29 5.05 11.59 3.93
C ALA A 29 5.53 12.77 3.08
N ILE A 30 4.62 13.70 2.72
CA ILE A 30 4.98 14.91 1.96
C ILE A 30 5.90 15.81 2.78
N ALA A 31 5.60 16.01 4.08
CA ALA A 31 6.39 16.86 4.95
C ALA A 31 7.82 16.35 5.15
N GLU A 32 8.03 15.04 5.11
CA GLU A 32 9.36 14.41 5.19
C GLU A 32 10.06 14.27 3.82
N GLY A 33 9.44 14.73 2.73
CA GLY A 33 9.97 14.57 1.37
C GLY A 33 9.90 13.13 0.84
N GLY A 34 9.08 12.29 1.45
CA GLY A 34 8.83 10.91 1.04
C GLY A 34 7.83 10.79 -0.12
N LYS A 35 7.66 9.55 -0.60
CA LYS A 35 6.74 9.20 -1.69
C LYS A 35 5.36 8.85 -1.15
N ALA A 36 4.34 9.63 -1.50
CA ALA A 36 2.95 9.30 -1.19
C ALA A 36 2.40 8.26 -2.18
N LEU A 37 2.29 7.00 -1.75
CA LEU A 37 1.92 5.88 -2.63
C LEU A 37 0.41 5.71 -2.86
N ARG A 38 -0.46 6.45 -2.14
CA ARG A 38 -1.93 6.30 -1.96
C ARG A 38 -2.32 5.52 -0.70
N THR A 39 -3.61 5.56 -0.33
CA THR A 39 -4.14 4.86 0.86
C THR A 39 -3.83 3.36 0.84
N ILE A 40 -4.10 2.70 -0.28
CA ILE A 40 -3.81 1.29 -0.49
C ILE A 40 -3.05 1.19 -1.82
N ALA A 41 -1.72 1.19 -1.76
CA ALA A 41 -0.85 1.06 -2.93
C ALA A 41 -1.12 -0.25 -3.67
N THR A 42 -1.01 -0.26 -4.99
CA THR A 42 -1.13 -1.54 -5.73
C THR A 42 0.08 -2.42 -5.51
N ASP A 43 -0.06 -3.73 -5.72
CA ASP A 43 1.06 -4.67 -5.68
C ASP A 43 2.19 -4.24 -6.63
N THR A 44 1.84 -3.70 -7.80
CA THR A 44 2.83 -3.19 -8.77
C THR A 44 3.61 -2.00 -8.24
N GLU A 45 2.95 -1.04 -7.59
CA GLU A 45 3.65 0.12 -7.01
C GLU A 45 4.53 -0.27 -5.83
N LEU A 46 4.05 -1.17 -4.97
CA LEU A 46 4.85 -1.72 -3.89
C LEU A 46 6.06 -2.45 -4.46
N GLY A 47 5.85 -3.31 -5.47
CA GLY A 47 6.94 -4.01 -6.15
C GLY A 47 7.97 -3.07 -6.75
N ALA A 48 7.56 -1.94 -7.34
CA ALA A 48 8.48 -0.92 -7.83
C ALA A 48 9.31 -0.30 -6.69
N VAL A 49 8.71 -0.01 -5.53
CA VAL A 49 9.43 0.50 -4.35
C VAL A 49 10.48 -0.49 -3.84
N PHE A 50 10.14 -1.79 -3.79
CA PHE A 50 11.11 -2.82 -3.39
C PHE A 50 12.21 -3.01 -4.44
N SER A 51 11.86 -2.95 -5.73
CA SER A 51 12.84 -3.01 -6.81
C SER A 51 13.82 -1.83 -6.77
N ASP A 52 13.32 -0.60 -6.57
CA ASP A 52 14.14 0.60 -6.40
C ASP A 52 15.05 0.50 -5.16
N ALA A 53 14.62 -0.23 -4.14
CA ALA A 53 15.41 -0.52 -2.93
C ALA A 53 16.43 -1.68 -3.11
N GLY A 54 16.55 -2.26 -4.31
CA GLY A 54 17.54 -3.29 -4.63
C GLY A 54 17.10 -4.74 -4.39
N TYR A 55 15.81 -5.00 -4.19
CA TYR A 55 15.29 -6.37 -4.08
C TYR A 55 15.06 -6.97 -5.48
N GLY A 56 15.65 -8.14 -5.74
CA GLY A 56 15.49 -8.88 -7.00
C GLY A 56 14.19 -9.69 -7.11
N PHE A 57 13.45 -9.87 -6.01
CA PHE A 57 12.21 -10.63 -6.00
C PHE A 57 11.16 -9.99 -5.09
N PHE A 58 9.93 -9.87 -5.58
CA PHE A 58 8.77 -9.38 -4.83
C PHE A 58 7.49 -10.10 -5.27
N ARG A 59 6.70 -10.61 -4.33
CA ARG A 59 5.36 -11.17 -4.61
C ARG A 59 4.42 -11.05 -3.42
N ARG A 60 3.12 -11.15 -3.67
CA ARG A 60 2.12 -11.45 -2.63
C ARG A 60 2.30 -12.89 -2.15
N ALA A 61 2.58 -13.07 -0.86
CA ALA A 61 2.78 -14.37 -0.24
C ALA A 61 1.45 -14.99 0.22
N THR A 62 0.58 -14.18 0.82
CA THR A 62 -0.76 -14.56 1.27
C THR A 62 -1.58 -13.30 1.56
N GLU A 63 -2.85 -13.45 1.93
CA GLU A 63 -3.73 -12.36 2.32
C GLU A 63 -4.78 -12.79 3.34
N THR A 64 -5.32 -11.81 4.05
CA THR A 64 -6.53 -11.92 4.88
C THR A 64 -7.57 -10.93 4.36
N SER A 65 -8.75 -10.90 4.99
CA SER A 65 -9.80 -9.93 4.64
C SER A 65 -9.36 -8.46 4.78
N THR A 66 -8.30 -8.17 5.54
CA THR A 66 -7.85 -6.80 5.82
C THR A 66 -6.38 -6.54 5.55
N ASN A 67 -5.57 -7.56 5.25
CA ASN A 67 -4.12 -7.40 5.05
C ASN A 67 -3.64 -8.19 3.84
N ARG A 68 -2.70 -7.61 3.09
CA ARG A 68 -1.88 -8.33 2.09
C ARG A 68 -0.49 -8.53 2.67
N ILE A 69 0.05 -9.74 2.54
CA ILE A 69 1.35 -10.11 3.06
C ILE A 69 2.26 -10.35 1.87
N PHE A 70 3.43 -9.70 1.86
CA PHE A 70 4.38 -9.74 0.76
C PHE A 70 5.68 -10.43 1.17
N GLU A 71 6.29 -11.16 0.23
CA GLU A 71 7.64 -11.69 0.34
C GLU A 71 8.54 -10.88 -0.60
N ALA A 72 9.64 -10.34 -0.05
CA ALA A 72 10.68 -9.66 -0.81
C ALA A 72 12.03 -10.30 -0.50
N LYS A 73 12.87 -10.52 -1.52
CA LYS A 73 14.25 -11.04 -1.36
C LYS A 73 15.25 -10.17 -2.12
N PRO A 74 16.47 -9.96 -1.59
CA PRO A 74 17.57 -9.34 -2.32
C PRO A 74 17.82 -10.03 -3.67
#